data_AF-A0A423XZV8-F1
#
_entry.id   AF-A0A423XZV8-F1
#
_cell.length_a   1.000
_cell.length_b   1.000
_cell.length_c   1.000
_cell.angle_alpha   90.00
_cell.angle_beta   90.00
_cell.angle_gamma   90.00
#
_symmetry.space_group_name_H-M   'P 1'
#
loop_
_entity.id
_entity.type
_entity.pdbx_description
1 polymer ?
#
loop_
_entity_poly.entity_id
_entity_poly.type
_entity_poly.pdbx_seq_one_letter_code
_entity_poly.pdbx_strand_id
1 'polypeptide(L)'
;MNGSLVEGPGRHLRALRGRLMVELAKGEEEERYGRLHPQHQQVRERLQKSLIATRAESIGATPEMAALQMLESLSRQSPPGHLALSLTAQALARRSQRLVERGVCAPFAQALEVTAGHYQHNAARLETQLRQSDLLAAAQRHVSEVMARWKNGEFNGWSPAGRCYVVLEELRWGAFGDALRLGEPQEKNALLQPVYNETVSRLAQSVNASPDTRHFYQQWLHTPPQPGLLEHKDMLCWLGAVYDSERQPVSWSVTQTWQSVSLGMPRLCSARRLVNALVEEIFLL
;
A
#
# COMPACT_ATOMS: atom_id res chain seq x y z
N MET A 1 11.54 -3.86 20.83
CA MET A 1 11.27 -2.41 20.83
C MET A 1 10.39 -2.13 19.61
N ASN A 2 9.22 -1.52 19.81
CA ASN A 2 8.12 -1.54 18.84
C ASN A 2 8.54 -0.99 17.48
N GLY A 3 8.70 -1.88 16.50
CA GLY A 3 9.07 -1.60 15.10
C GLY A 3 7.93 -0.96 14.31
N SER A 4 7.22 -0.03 14.93
CA SER A 4 6.19 0.77 14.29
C SER A 4 6.85 1.94 13.55
N LEU A 5 6.58 2.05 12.25
CA LEU A 5 7.12 3.13 11.41
C LEU A 5 6.46 4.47 11.70
N VAL A 6 5.25 4.47 12.29
CA VAL A 6 4.42 5.65 12.56
C VAL A 6 3.60 5.47 13.84
N GLU A 7 3.11 6.56 14.44
CA GLU A 7 2.10 6.52 15.49
C GLU A 7 0.67 6.48 14.91
N GLY A 8 -0.34 6.21 15.75
CA GLY A 8 -1.75 6.27 15.36
C GLY A 8 -2.28 5.02 14.60
N PRO A 9 -3.34 5.16 13.77
CA PRO A 9 -4.03 4.06 13.10
C PRO A 9 -3.17 3.34 12.05
N GLY A 10 -2.11 4.01 11.57
CA GLY A 10 -1.16 3.49 10.60
C GLY A 10 -0.08 2.57 11.17
N ARG A 11 0.09 2.54 12.49
CA ARG A 11 1.25 1.95 13.18
C ARG A 11 1.47 0.45 12.89
N HIS A 12 0.39 -0.28 12.60
CA HIS A 12 0.42 -1.72 12.35
C HIS A 12 0.17 -2.08 10.88
N LEU A 13 0.23 -1.09 9.97
CA LEU A 13 0.00 -1.33 8.55
C LEU A 13 1.22 -2.00 7.90
N ARG A 14 1.06 -3.25 7.46
CA ARG A 14 2.10 -3.97 6.71
C ARG A 14 2.28 -3.39 5.30
N ALA A 15 1.21 -2.83 4.72
CA ALA A 15 1.25 -2.18 3.42
C ALA A 15 2.22 -0.99 3.39
N LEU A 16 2.34 -0.24 4.48
CA LEU A 16 3.26 0.91 4.56
C LEU A 16 4.70 0.49 4.29
N ARG A 17 5.14 -0.62 4.87
CA ARG A 17 6.52 -1.11 4.72
C ARG A 17 6.78 -1.59 3.29
N GLY A 18 5.89 -2.43 2.76
CA GLY A 18 6.01 -2.95 1.41
C GLY A 18 6.05 -1.82 0.38
N ARG A 19 5.17 -0.83 0.54
CA ARG A 19 5.15 0.36 -0.30
C ARG A 19 6.42 1.21 -0.17
N LEU A 20 6.90 1.44 1.05
CA LEU A 20 8.11 2.22 1.28
C LEU A 20 9.34 1.59 0.59
N MET A 21 9.45 0.26 0.61
CA MET A 21 10.51 -0.44 -0.11
C MET A 21 10.45 -0.17 -1.62
N VAL A 22 9.26 -0.24 -2.22
CA VAL A 22 9.08 0.04 -3.65
C VAL A 22 9.43 1.49 -3.98
N GLU A 23 9.04 2.45 -3.14
CA GLU A 23 9.37 3.87 -3.35
C GLU A 23 10.87 4.14 -3.22
N LEU A 24 11.55 3.55 -2.22
CA LEU A 24 13.02 3.64 -2.10
C LEU A 24 13.73 3.08 -3.33
N ALA A 25 13.19 1.99 -3.91
CA ALA A 25 13.73 1.38 -5.12
C ALA A 25 13.56 2.24 -6.38
N LYS A 26 12.40 2.90 -6.55
CA LYS A 26 12.17 3.83 -7.67
C LYS A 26 13.13 5.02 -7.64
N GLY A 27 13.44 5.52 -6.44
CA GLY A 27 14.30 6.68 -6.24
C GLY A 27 13.69 7.99 -6.77
N GLU A 28 14.42 9.09 -6.59
CA GLU A 28 13.91 10.45 -6.85
C GLU A 28 13.69 10.78 -8.34
N GLU A 29 14.21 9.99 -9.28
CA GLU A 29 14.12 10.31 -10.71
C GLU A 29 12.78 9.94 -11.34
N GLU A 30 12.11 8.89 -10.87
CA GLU A 30 10.73 8.59 -11.26
C GLU A 30 9.75 9.60 -10.62
N GLU A 31 10.17 10.19 -9.50
CA GLU A 31 9.44 11.23 -8.76
C GLU A 31 9.48 12.60 -9.46
N ARG A 32 10.34 12.80 -10.47
CA ARG A 32 10.39 14.05 -11.25
C ARG A 32 9.32 14.13 -12.35
N TYR A 33 8.73 12.99 -12.75
CA TYR A 33 7.72 12.95 -13.83
C TYR A 33 6.28 13.07 -13.34
N GLY A 34 6.02 12.91 -12.03
CA GLY A 34 4.76 13.26 -11.40
C GLY A 34 5.05 14.22 -10.26
N ARG A 35 4.46 15.42 -10.24
CA ARG A 35 4.60 16.35 -9.11
C ARG A 35 4.15 15.64 -7.83
N LEU A 36 5.09 15.12 -7.04
CA LEU A 36 4.77 14.64 -5.70
C LEU A 36 4.21 15.84 -4.93
N HIS A 37 2.98 15.72 -4.46
CA HIS A 37 2.40 16.72 -3.58
C HIS A 37 3.30 16.86 -2.34
N PRO A 38 3.53 18.07 -1.78
CA PRO A 38 4.41 18.27 -0.62
C PRO A 38 4.12 17.34 0.56
N GLN A 39 2.85 16.96 0.76
CA GLN A 39 2.43 15.98 1.78
C GLN A 39 3.05 14.59 1.57
N HIS A 40 3.18 14.12 0.33
CA HIS A 40 3.81 12.83 0.03
C HIS A 40 5.28 12.82 0.46
N GLN A 41 5.99 13.91 0.18
CA GLN A 41 7.39 14.08 0.53
C GLN A 41 7.58 14.12 2.04
N GLN A 42 6.72 14.85 2.76
CA GLN A 42 6.73 14.92 4.22
C GLN A 42 6.47 13.55 4.89
N VAL A 43 5.52 12.76 4.39
CA VAL A 43 5.27 11.41 4.90
C VAL A 43 6.48 10.51 4.66
N ARG A 44 7.03 10.54 3.44
CA ARG A 44 8.21 9.75 3.09
C ARG A 44 9.40 10.08 3.99
N GLU A 45 9.71 11.37 4.18
CA GLU A 45 10.81 11.80 5.04
C GLU A 45 10.60 11.37 6.49
N ARG A 46 9.36 11.48 7.02
CA ARG A 46 9.04 11.00 8.38
C ARG A 46 9.29 9.50 8.51
N LEU A 47 8.87 8.71 7.52
CA LEU A 47 9.10 7.26 7.49
C LEU A 47 10.60 6.91 7.38
N GLN A 48 11.36 7.65 6.57
CA GLN A 48 12.79 7.44 6.44
C GLN A 48 13.52 7.83 7.74
N LYS A 49 13.13 8.93 8.39
CA LYS A 49 13.71 9.37 9.67
C LYS A 49 13.46 8.36 10.78
N SER A 50 12.27 7.76 10.86
CA SER A 50 11.99 6.72 11.86
C SER A 50 12.85 5.46 11.68
N LEU A 51 13.29 5.18 10.45
CA LEU A 51 14.24 4.10 10.14
C LEU A 51 15.70 4.46 10.43
N ILE A 52 16.09 5.72 10.24
CA ILE A 52 17.45 6.19 10.55
C ILE A 52 17.67 6.25 12.06
N ALA A 53 16.66 6.70 12.83
CA ALA A 53 16.72 6.74 14.30
C ALA A 53 16.94 5.36 14.94
N THR A 54 16.68 4.28 14.20
CA THR A 54 16.95 2.90 14.61
C THR A 54 18.35 2.39 14.20
N ARG A 55 19.23 3.23 13.65
CA ARG A 55 20.56 2.85 13.12
C ARG A 55 21.68 3.81 13.57
N ALA A 56 22.90 3.26 13.67
CA ALA A 56 24.14 4.03 13.67
C ALA A 56 24.40 4.61 12.26
N GLU A 57 24.61 5.92 12.18
CA GLU A 57 24.83 6.66 10.93
C GLU A 57 26.00 6.09 10.12
N SER A 58 25.84 5.94 8.80
CA SER A 58 26.98 5.79 7.89
C SER A 58 27.44 7.17 7.45
N ILE A 59 28.47 7.68 8.12
CA ILE A 59 29.10 8.95 7.76
C ILE A 59 29.68 8.82 6.34
N GLY A 60 29.17 9.57 5.37
CA GLY A 60 29.77 9.73 4.03
C GLY A 60 29.13 8.95 2.86
N ALA A 61 27.99 8.27 3.04
CA ALA A 61 27.30 7.62 1.91
C ALA A 61 26.56 8.65 1.02
N THR A 62 26.58 8.46 -0.29
CA THR A 62 25.71 9.22 -1.21
C THR A 62 24.24 8.94 -0.89
N PRO A 63 23.31 9.88 -1.14
CA PRO A 63 21.88 9.68 -0.86
C PRO A 63 21.32 8.42 -1.54
N GLU A 64 21.84 8.09 -2.73
CA GLU A 64 21.43 6.90 -3.47
C GLU A 64 21.89 5.58 -2.82
N MET A 65 23.14 5.53 -2.32
CA MET A 65 23.64 4.37 -1.61
C MET A 65 22.99 4.24 -0.22
N ALA A 66 22.69 5.35 0.44
CA ALA A 66 21.93 5.36 1.68
C ALA A 66 20.52 4.77 1.49
N ALA A 67 19.84 5.07 0.36
CA ALA A 67 18.54 4.50 0.04
C ALA A 67 18.61 2.97 -0.16
N LEU A 68 19.64 2.45 -0.84
CA LEU A 68 19.85 0.99 -0.97
C LEU A 68 20.13 0.32 0.37
N GLN A 69 20.97 0.94 1.21
CA GLN A 69 21.23 0.43 2.55
C GLN A 69 19.99 0.45 3.46
N MET A 70 19.08 1.41 3.27
CA MET A 70 17.80 1.48 3.96
C MET A 70 16.83 0.40 3.46
N LEU A 71 16.84 0.14 2.16
CA LEU A 71 16.06 -0.94 1.54
C LEU A 71 16.49 -2.32 2.08
N GLU A 72 17.80 -2.55 2.18
CA GLU A 72 18.34 -3.76 2.80
C GLU A 72 17.98 -3.88 4.29
N SER A 73 18.09 -2.79 5.05
CA SER A 73 17.74 -2.82 6.48
C SER A 73 16.25 -3.12 6.69
N LEU A 74 15.38 -2.52 5.86
CA LEU A 74 13.95 -2.82 5.82
C LEU A 74 13.68 -4.29 5.48
N SER A 75 14.44 -4.90 4.56
CA SER A 75 14.23 -6.32 4.26
C SER A 75 14.70 -7.25 5.39
N ARG A 76 15.71 -6.85 6.17
CA ARG A 76 16.26 -7.67 7.28
C ARG A 76 15.42 -7.61 8.54
N GLN A 77 14.90 -6.43 8.88
CA GLN A 77 14.13 -6.22 10.11
C GLN A 77 12.76 -6.92 10.10
N SER A 78 12.17 -7.17 8.92
CA SER A 78 10.96 -7.97 8.76
C SER A 78 10.92 -8.51 7.34
N PRO A 79 10.69 -9.82 7.14
CA PRO A 79 10.63 -10.39 5.81
C PRO A 79 9.48 -9.76 5.01
N PRO A 80 9.77 -9.09 3.88
CA PRO A 80 8.74 -8.52 3.03
C PRO A 80 7.88 -9.62 2.37
N GLY A 81 6.62 -9.30 2.09
CA GLY A 81 5.73 -10.17 1.30
C GLY A 81 6.17 -10.28 -0.17
N HIS A 82 5.61 -11.26 -0.89
CA HIS A 82 5.96 -11.57 -2.28
C HIS A 82 5.77 -10.36 -3.20
N LEU A 83 4.67 -9.63 -3.05
CA LEU A 83 4.40 -8.41 -3.83
C LEU A 83 5.49 -7.35 -3.65
N ALA A 84 5.91 -7.10 -2.41
CA ALA A 84 6.91 -6.08 -2.11
C ALA A 84 8.27 -6.44 -2.71
N LEU A 85 8.69 -7.71 -2.59
CA LEU A 85 9.92 -8.20 -3.22
C LEU A 85 9.88 -8.02 -4.74
N SER A 86 8.78 -8.45 -5.36
CA SER A 86 8.61 -8.43 -6.82
C SER A 86 8.61 -7.01 -7.38
N LEU A 87 7.82 -6.11 -6.79
CA LEU A 87 7.76 -4.71 -7.21
C LEU A 87 9.06 -3.95 -6.94
N THR A 88 9.76 -4.27 -5.84
CA THR A 88 11.07 -3.70 -5.52
C THR A 88 12.10 -4.11 -6.58
N ALA A 89 12.17 -5.39 -6.92
CA ALA A 89 13.06 -5.88 -7.97
C ALA A 89 12.80 -5.19 -9.32
N GLN A 90 11.53 -5.09 -9.72
CA GLN A 90 11.13 -4.41 -10.95
C GLN A 90 11.49 -2.92 -10.95
N ALA A 91 11.27 -2.22 -9.83
CA ALA A 91 11.59 -0.80 -9.70
C ALA A 91 13.11 -0.56 -9.81
N LEU A 92 13.93 -1.37 -9.13
CA LEU A 92 15.39 -1.30 -9.22
C LEU A 92 15.89 -1.58 -10.64
N ALA A 93 15.38 -2.62 -11.30
CA ALA A 93 15.74 -2.96 -12.67
C ALA A 93 15.39 -1.83 -13.65
N ARG A 94 14.18 -1.27 -13.56
CA ARG A 94 13.75 -0.11 -14.37
C ARG A 94 14.59 1.13 -14.10
N ARG A 95 15.01 1.36 -12.85
CA ARG A 95 15.90 2.48 -12.51
C ARG A 95 17.30 2.28 -13.10
N SER A 96 17.85 1.08 -12.99
CA SER A 96 19.14 0.74 -13.61
C SER A 96 19.13 0.95 -15.12
N GLN A 97 18.12 0.42 -15.82
CA GLN A 97 17.97 0.59 -17.27
C GLN A 97 17.94 2.07 -17.70
N ARG A 98 17.17 2.91 -16.99
CA ARG A 98 17.11 4.35 -17.28
C ARG A 98 18.44 5.07 -17.09
N LEU A 99 19.24 4.67 -16.09
CA LEU A 99 20.57 5.26 -15.88
C LEU A 99 21.54 4.87 -17.00
N VAL A 100 21.49 3.61 -17.44
CA VAL A 100 22.28 3.11 -18.58
C VAL A 100 21.90 3.85 -19.87
N GLU A 101 20.60 4.00 -20.16
CA GLU A 101 20.10 4.75 -21.33
C GLU A 101 20.56 6.21 -21.34
N ARG A 102 20.69 6.84 -20.17
CA ARG A 102 21.17 8.22 -20.02
C ARG A 102 22.69 8.33 -20.05
N GLY A 103 23.42 7.22 -20.14
CA GLY A 103 24.89 7.19 -20.07
C GLY A 103 25.46 7.60 -18.71
N VAL A 104 24.64 7.53 -17.64
CA VAL A 104 25.01 7.98 -16.30
C VAL A 104 25.57 6.80 -15.48
N CYS A 105 26.76 6.99 -14.89
CA CYS A 105 27.37 6.19 -13.82
C CYS A 105 27.17 4.66 -13.92
N ALA A 106 27.97 4.00 -14.76
CA ALA A 106 28.01 2.54 -14.91
C ALA A 106 28.09 1.73 -13.58
N PRO A 107 28.92 2.09 -12.58
CA PRO A 107 29.04 1.27 -11.36
C PRO A 107 27.78 1.32 -10.48
N PHE A 108 27.06 2.44 -10.43
CA PHE A 108 25.82 2.52 -9.65
C PHE A 108 24.67 1.77 -10.35
N ALA A 109 24.56 1.89 -11.68
CA ALA A 109 23.60 1.11 -12.45
C ALA A 109 23.82 -0.41 -12.26
N GLN A 110 25.08 -0.86 -12.26
CA GLN A 110 25.41 -2.26 -11.97
C GLN A 110 25.03 -2.67 -10.53
N ALA A 111 25.27 -1.81 -9.53
CA ALA A 111 24.87 -2.07 -8.14
C ALA A 111 23.34 -2.22 -8.00
N LEU A 112 22.56 -1.39 -8.71
CA LEU A 112 21.10 -1.52 -8.76
C LEU A 112 20.66 -2.84 -9.38
N GLU A 113 21.32 -3.27 -10.46
CA GLU A 113 20.99 -4.51 -11.17
C GLU A 113 21.30 -5.75 -10.32
N VAL A 114 22.45 -5.77 -9.64
CA VAL A 114 22.80 -6.82 -8.67
C VAL A 114 21.77 -6.87 -7.54
N THR A 115 21.39 -5.71 -7.01
CA THR A 115 20.37 -5.63 -5.95
C THR A 115 19.01 -6.12 -6.45
N ALA A 116 18.60 -5.72 -7.66
CA ALA A 116 17.36 -6.19 -8.30
C ALA A 116 17.35 -7.72 -8.42
N GLY A 117 18.47 -8.33 -8.84
CA GLY A 117 18.65 -9.78 -8.92
C GLY A 117 18.47 -10.48 -7.58
N HIS A 118 19.01 -9.92 -6.48
CA HIS A 118 18.79 -10.45 -5.13
C HIS A 118 17.31 -10.45 -4.73
N TYR A 119 16.59 -9.33 -4.98
CA TYR A 119 15.16 -9.24 -4.67
C TYR A 119 14.32 -10.17 -5.55
N GLN A 120 14.66 -10.30 -6.83
CA GLN A 120 13.99 -11.22 -7.75
C GLN A 120 14.19 -12.68 -7.33
N HIS A 121 15.41 -13.06 -6.95
CA HIS A 121 15.69 -14.40 -6.43
C HIS A 121 14.89 -14.69 -5.15
N ASN A 122 14.85 -13.74 -4.21
CA ASN A 122 14.07 -13.86 -2.99
C ASN A 122 12.56 -13.98 -3.28
N ALA A 123 12.04 -13.21 -4.24
CA ALA A 123 10.64 -13.30 -4.67
C ALA A 123 10.32 -14.69 -5.24
N ALA A 124 11.15 -15.21 -6.14
CA ALA A 124 10.96 -16.53 -6.75
C ALA A 124 11.03 -17.68 -5.73
N ARG A 125 11.96 -17.58 -4.77
CA ARG A 125 12.06 -18.53 -3.66
C ARG A 125 10.81 -18.50 -2.78
N LEU A 126 10.35 -17.31 -2.40
CA LEU A 126 9.14 -17.15 -1.59
C LEU A 126 7.90 -17.66 -2.34
N GLU A 127 7.79 -17.39 -3.64
CA GLU A 127 6.71 -17.91 -4.47
C GLU A 127 6.67 -19.44 -4.45
N THR A 128 7.82 -20.10 -4.59
CA THR A 128 7.93 -21.56 -4.55
C THR A 128 7.46 -22.11 -3.21
N GLN A 129 7.87 -21.47 -2.10
CA GLN A 129 7.42 -21.83 -0.75
C GLN A 129 5.90 -21.63 -0.58
N LEU A 130 5.37 -20.52 -1.08
CA LEU A 130 3.94 -20.21 -1.00
C LEU A 130 3.10 -21.22 -1.79
N ARG A 131 3.54 -21.62 -2.99
CA ARG A 131 2.86 -22.65 -3.81
C ARG A 131 2.84 -24.04 -3.16
N GLN A 132 3.83 -24.35 -2.32
CA GLN A 132 3.87 -25.59 -1.54
C GLN A 132 3.06 -25.51 -0.24
N SER A 133 2.62 -24.32 0.14
CA SER A 133 1.87 -24.06 1.36
C SER A 133 0.36 -23.97 1.10
N ASP A 134 -0.44 -24.05 2.16
CA ASP A 134 -1.89 -23.80 2.07
C ASP A 134 -2.16 -22.29 1.98
N LEU A 135 -2.17 -21.77 0.75
CA LEU A 135 -2.46 -20.38 0.41
C LEU A 135 -3.83 -19.95 0.92
N LEU A 136 -4.84 -20.84 0.85
CA LEU A 136 -6.21 -20.54 1.24
C LEU A 136 -6.30 -20.31 2.75
N ALA A 137 -5.74 -21.22 3.55
CA ALA A 137 -5.72 -21.08 5.01
C ALA A 137 -4.90 -19.86 5.46
N ALA A 138 -3.79 -19.55 4.77
CA ALA A 138 -3.02 -18.34 5.05
C ALA A 138 -3.84 -17.06 4.73
N ALA A 139 -4.53 -17.03 3.59
CA ALA A 139 -5.38 -15.91 3.20
C ALA A 139 -6.54 -15.70 4.18
N GLN A 140 -7.24 -16.76 4.59
CA GLN A 140 -8.36 -16.66 5.54
C GLN A 140 -7.93 -16.16 6.92
N ARG A 141 -6.78 -16.62 7.43
CA ARG A 141 -6.20 -16.10 8.67
C ARG A 141 -5.88 -14.61 8.55
N HIS A 142 -5.29 -14.21 7.43
CA HIS A 142 -4.96 -12.80 7.19
C HIS A 142 -6.20 -11.92 7.09
N VAL A 143 -7.24 -12.35 6.37
CA VAL A 143 -8.54 -11.65 6.31
C VAL A 143 -9.12 -11.50 7.70
N SER A 144 -9.15 -12.57 8.48
CA SER A 144 -9.70 -12.56 9.84
C SER A 144 -8.95 -11.57 10.74
N GLU A 145 -7.61 -11.54 10.66
CA GLU A 145 -6.76 -10.60 11.39
C GLU A 145 -7.10 -9.15 11.03
N VAL A 146 -7.10 -8.80 9.73
CA VAL A 146 -7.35 -7.42 9.28
C VAL A 146 -8.78 -6.98 9.60
N MET A 147 -9.77 -7.86 9.40
CA MET A 147 -11.16 -7.55 9.73
C MET A 147 -11.37 -7.40 11.23
N ALA A 148 -10.68 -8.16 12.08
CA ALA A 148 -10.70 -7.97 13.52
C ALA A 148 -10.16 -6.59 13.92
N ARG A 149 -9.07 -6.14 13.30
CA ARG A 149 -8.50 -4.79 13.53
C ARG A 149 -9.48 -3.69 13.12
N TRP A 150 -10.20 -3.85 11.99
CA TRP A 150 -11.25 -2.92 11.60
C TRP A 150 -12.39 -2.91 12.63
N LYS A 151 -12.85 -4.08 13.08
CA LYS A 151 -13.90 -4.23 14.12
C LYS A 151 -13.51 -3.54 15.43
N ASN A 152 -12.24 -3.65 15.81
CA ASN A 152 -11.70 -3.04 17.03
C ASN A 152 -11.46 -1.53 16.89
N GLY A 153 -11.75 -0.93 15.73
CA GLY A 153 -11.65 0.50 15.51
C GLY A 153 -10.23 1.01 15.28
N GLU A 154 -9.27 0.14 14.99
CA GLU A 154 -7.87 0.56 14.76
C GLU A 154 -7.71 1.54 13.59
N PHE A 155 -8.66 1.53 12.65
CA PHE A 155 -8.67 2.41 11.48
C PHE A 155 -9.54 3.66 11.66
N ASN A 156 -10.07 3.92 12.85
CA ASN A 156 -11.04 5.00 13.08
C ASN A 156 -10.52 6.42 12.79
N GLY A 157 -9.19 6.56 12.65
CA GLY A 157 -8.52 7.79 12.22
C GLY A 157 -8.87 8.27 10.80
N TRP A 158 -9.48 7.43 9.97
CA TRP A 158 -9.91 7.76 8.59
C TRP A 158 -11.43 7.78 8.43
N SER A 159 -11.89 8.34 7.32
CA SER A 159 -13.31 8.30 6.88
C SER A 159 -13.80 6.86 6.66
N PRO A 160 -15.12 6.61 6.63
CA PRO A 160 -15.65 5.28 6.31
C PRO A 160 -15.03 4.66 5.04
N ALA A 161 -14.93 5.44 3.96
CA ALA A 161 -14.30 4.97 2.73
C ALA A 161 -12.78 4.80 2.86
N GLY A 162 -12.10 5.70 3.60
CA GLY A 162 -10.67 5.59 3.88
C GLY A 162 -10.32 4.32 4.67
N ARG A 163 -11.14 3.95 5.65
CA ARG A 163 -11.02 2.68 6.39
C ARG A 163 -11.13 1.48 5.47
N CYS A 164 -12.16 1.48 4.62
CA CYS A 164 -12.36 0.44 3.62
C CYS A 164 -11.14 0.31 2.71
N TYR A 165 -10.67 1.42 2.15
CA TYR A 165 -9.48 1.45 1.30
C TYR A 165 -8.24 0.88 2.00
N VAL A 166 -7.95 1.33 3.23
CA VAL A 166 -6.78 0.87 4.01
C VAL A 166 -6.86 -0.64 4.28
N VAL A 167 -8.04 -1.16 4.62
CA VAL A 167 -8.27 -2.60 4.82
C VAL A 167 -7.96 -3.39 3.55
N LEU A 168 -8.46 -2.93 2.39
CA LEU A 168 -8.21 -3.62 1.12
C LEU A 168 -6.74 -3.54 0.70
N GLU A 169 -6.07 -2.40 0.92
CA GLU A 169 -4.61 -2.30 0.72
C GLU A 169 -3.83 -3.23 1.66
N GLU A 170 -4.17 -3.29 2.95
CA GLU A 170 -3.52 -4.24 3.87
C GLU A 170 -3.64 -5.69 3.38
N LEU A 171 -4.84 -6.07 2.91
CA LEU A 171 -5.08 -7.39 2.33
C LEU A 171 -4.25 -7.62 1.06
N ARG A 172 -4.14 -6.62 0.17
CA ARG A 172 -3.37 -6.67 -1.07
C ARG A 172 -1.89 -6.91 -0.84
N TRP A 173 -1.30 -6.32 0.19
CA TRP A 173 0.13 -6.44 0.49
C TRP A 173 0.51 -7.68 1.33
N GLY A 174 -0.46 -8.46 1.81
CA GLY A 174 -0.21 -9.66 2.62
C GLY A 174 -0.70 -10.97 1.97
N ALA A 175 -0.85 -12.00 2.81
CA ALA A 175 -1.11 -13.38 2.36
C ALA A 175 -2.39 -13.54 1.53
N PHE A 176 -3.42 -12.72 1.78
CA PHE A 176 -4.63 -12.69 0.96
C PHE A 176 -4.31 -12.27 -0.48
N GLY A 177 -3.60 -11.17 -0.66
CA GLY A 177 -3.16 -10.73 -1.98
C GLY A 177 -2.22 -11.73 -2.65
N ASP A 178 -1.36 -12.39 -1.87
CA ASP A 178 -0.46 -13.43 -2.41
C ASP A 178 -1.26 -14.63 -2.94
N ALA A 179 -2.28 -15.08 -2.21
CA ALA A 179 -3.20 -16.12 -2.67
C ALA A 179 -4.00 -15.66 -3.92
N LEU A 180 -4.43 -14.40 -4.00
CA LEU A 180 -5.10 -13.88 -5.21
C LEU A 180 -4.17 -13.81 -6.43
N ARG A 181 -2.87 -13.54 -6.23
CA ARG A 181 -1.89 -13.47 -7.33
C ARG A 181 -1.46 -14.85 -7.80
N LEU A 182 -1.17 -15.75 -6.86
CA LEU A 182 -0.55 -17.05 -7.13
C LEU A 182 -1.55 -18.20 -7.29
N GLY A 183 -2.76 -18.05 -6.73
CA GLY A 183 -3.80 -19.08 -6.76
C GLY A 183 -4.52 -19.20 -8.10
N GLU A 184 -5.29 -20.27 -8.24
CA GLU A 184 -6.02 -20.58 -9.48
C GLU A 184 -7.24 -19.67 -9.66
N PRO A 185 -7.68 -19.37 -10.91
CA PRO A 185 -8.80 -18.46 -11.16
C PRO A 185 -10.09 -18.80 -10.40
N GLN A 186 -10.39 -20.08 -10.20
CA GLN A 186 -11.57 -20.52 -9.45
C GLN A 186 -11.48 -20.18 -7.95
N GLU A 187 -10.28 -20.31 -7.37
CA GLU A 187 -10.01 -20.02 -5.96
C GLU A 187 -10.06 -18.51 -5.68
N LYS A 188 -9.66 -17.68 -6.65
CA LYS A 188 -9.72 -16.21 -6.52
C LYS A 188 -11.13 -15.71 -6.22
N ASN A 189 -12.13 -16.21 -6.95
CA ASN A 189 -13.52 -15.83 -6.74
C ASN A 189 -14.03 -16.30 -5.36
N ALA A 190 -13.67 -17.53 -4.97
CA ALA A 190 -14.03 -18.08 -3.67
C ALA A 190 -13.41 -17.30 -2.50
N LEU A 191 -12.21 -16.74 -2.68
CA LEU A 191 -11.52 -15.88 -1.71
C LEU A 191 -12.09 -14.46 -1.66
N LEU A 192 -12.40 -13.88 -2.82
CA LEU A 192 -12.80 -12.47 -2.92
C LEU A 192 -14.22 -12.24 -2.41
N GLN A 193 -15.15 -13.16 -2.69
CA GLN A 193 -16.57 -12.96 -2.37
C GLN A 193 -16.84 -12.78 -0.86
N PRO A 194 -16.25 -13.57 0.07
CA PRO A 194 -16.41 -13.33 1.50
C PRO A 194 -15.86 -11.99 1.96
N VAL A 195 -14.67 -11.60 1.46
CA VAL A 195 -14.04 -10.31 1.77
C VAL A 195 -14.93 -9.16 1.30
N TYR A 196 -15.47 -9.25 0.08
CA TYR A 196 -16.42 -8.29 -0.45
C TYR A 196 -17.65 -8.15 0.45
N ASN A 197 -18.31 -9.26 0.78
CA ASN A 197 -19.53 -9.26 1.60
C ASN A 197 -19.29 -8.65 3.00
N GLU A 198 -18.19 -9.03 3.65
CA GLU A 198 -17.84 -8.50 4.97
C GLU A 198 -17.49 -7.01 4.91
N THR A 199 -16.72 -6.58 3.90
CA THR A 199 -16.35 -5.17 3.70
C THR A 199 -17.58 -4.31 3.45
N VAL A 200 -18.53 -4.79 2.62
CA VAL A 200 -19.82 -4.11 2.38
C VAL A 200 -20.60 -3.94 3.69
N SER A 201 -20.72 -5.01 4.47
CA SER A 201 -21.42 -4.98 5.76
C SER A 201 -20.78 -3.97 6.72
N ARG A 202 -19.44 -3.98 6.83
CA ARG A 202 -18.68 -3.09 7.72
C ARG A 202 -18.75 -1.63 7.31
N LEU A 203 -18.68 -1.35 6.00
CA LEU A 203 -18.83 0.01 5.50
C LEU A 203 -20.23 0.54 5.75
N ALA A 204 -21.28 -0.26 5.51
CA ALA A 204 -22.66 0.13 5.77
C ALA A 204 -22.92 0.44 7.26
N GLN A 205 -22.38 -0.40 8.15
CA GLN A 205 -22.43 -0.18 9.61
C GLN A 205 -21.75 1.13 10.01
N SER A 206 -20.71 1.57 9.30
CA SER A 206 -19.99 2.81 9.62
C SER A 206 -20.85 4.08 9.47
N VAL A 207 -21.98 3.99 8.76
CA VAL A 207 -22.96 5.07 8.60
C VAL A 207 -24.36 4.70 9.12
N ASN A 208 -24.47 3.61 9.90
CA ASN A 208 -25.72 3.08 10.43
C ASN A 208 -26.81 2.84 9.36
N ALA A 209 -26.42 2.29 8.21
CA ALA A 209 -27.33 2.04 7.10
C ALA A 209 -27.29 0.60 6.60
N SER A 210 -28.24 0.24 5.74
CA SER A 210 -28.21 -1.04 5.04
C SER A 210 -27.17 -1.01 3.91
N PRO A 211 -26.63 -2.17 3.48
CA PRO A 211 -25.69 -2.27 2.36
C PRO A 211 -26.09 -1.56 1.06
N ASP A 212 -27.39 -1.46 0.81
CA ASP A 212 -27.98 -0.95 -0.43
C ASP A 212 -28.57 0.46 -0.28
N THR A 213 -28.61 1.01 0.94
CA THR A 213 -28.99 2.40 1.20
C THR A 213 -27.98 3.34 0.56
N ARG A 214 -28.46 4.31 -0.22
CA ARG A 214 -27.62 5.27 -0.93
C ARG A 214 -27.42 6.53 -0.12
N HIS A 215 -26.17 6.99 -0.03
CA HIS A 215 -25.80 8.26 0.58
C HIS A 215 -24.96 9.10 -0.39
N PHE A 216 -24.98 10.41 -0.21
CA PHE A 216 -24.08 11.30 -0.92
C PHE A 216 -22.64 10.97 -0.57
N TYR A 217 -21.74 11.11 -1.55
CA TYR A 217 -20.34 10.72 -1.40
C TYR A 217 -19.64 11.38 -0.20
N GLN A 218 -20.04 12.61 0.18
CA GLN A 218 -19.50 13.31 1.35
C GLN A 218 -19.67 12.49 2.63
N GLN A 219 -20.78 11.74 2.78
CA GLN A 219 -21.02 10.90 3.95
C GLN A 219 -19.93 9.83 4.11
N TRP A 220 -19.46 9.27 2.99
CA TRP A 220 -18.44 8.22 2.97
C TRP A 220 -17.02 8.78 3.15
N LEU A 221 -16.77 10.01 2.69
CA LEU A 221 -15.45 10.66 2.72
C LEU A 221 -15.23 11.55 3.96
N HIS A 222 -16.28 11.90 4.69
CA HIS A 222 -16.17 12.75 5.85
C HIS A 222 -15.41 12.04 6.99
N THR A 223 -14.36 12.69 7.48
CA THR A 223 -13.66 12.27 8.70
C THR A 223 -13.91 13.35 9.76
N PRO A 224 -14.50 13.02 10.93
CA PRO A 224 -14.71 14.00 11.98
C PRO A 224 -13.37 14.55 12.51
N PRO A 225 -13.33 15.79 13.02
CA PRO A 225 -12.15 16.34 13.68
C PRO A 225 -11.68 15.45 14.83
N GLN A 226 -10.41 15.09 14.82
CA GLN A 226 -9.77 14.27 15.84
C GLN A 226 -8.27 14.56 15.91
N PRO A 227 -7.58 14.27 17.04
CA PRO A 227 -6.14 14.39 17.12
C PRO A 227 -5.45 13.57 16.02
N GLY A 228 -4.40 14.13 15.40
CA GLY A 228 -3.66 13.45 14.34
C GLY A 228 -4.36 13.43 12.97
N LEU A 229 -5.49 14.14 12.80
CA LEU A 229 -6.29 14.09 11.56
C LEU A 229 -5.48 14.43 10.31
N LEU A 230 -4.62 15.46 10.38
CA LEU A 230 -3.81 15.88 9.23
C LEU A 230 -2.79 14.80 8.88
N GLU A 231 -2.12 14.24 9.88
CA GLU A 231 -1.15 13.16 9.72
C GLU A 231 -1.79 11.90 9.15
N HIS A 232 -3.01 11.56 9.57
CA HIS A 232 -3.77 10.45 9.01
C HIS A 232 -4.15 10.71 7.55
N LYS A 233 -4.59 11.93 7.21
CA LYS A 233 -4.90 12.32 5.83
C LYS A 233 -3.66 12.29 4.94
N ASP A 234 -2.54 12.81 5.41
CA ASP A 234 -1.27 12.77 4.68
C ASP A 234 -0.83 11.33 4.41
N MET A 235 -0.96 10.44 5.42
CA MET A 235 -0.64 9.03 5.26
C MET A 235 -1.56 8.35 4.25
N LEU A 236 -2.88 8.63 4.30
CA LEU A 236 -3.84 8.06 3.35
C LEU A 236 -3.54 8.55 1.92
N CYS A 237 -3.22 9.83 1.78
CA CYS A 237 -2.80 10.47 0.54
C CYS A 237 -1.53 9.79 -0.02
N TRP A 238 -0.50 9.62 0.83
CA TRP A 238 0.72 8.92 0.47
C TRP A 238 0.48 7.45 0.11
N LEU A 239 -0.41 6.75 0.82
CA LEU A 239 -0.88 5.40 0.47
C LEU A 239 -1.68 5.35 -0.83
N GLY A 240 -2.24 6.46 -1.29
CA GLY A 240 -3.01 6.54 -2.54
C GLY A 240 -2.24 7.07 -3.74
N ALA A 241 -1.00 7.53 -3.56
CA ALA A 241 -0.22 8.28 -4.55
C ALA A 241 0.03 7.58 -5.90
N VAL A 242 -0.25 6.26 -6.02
CA VAL A 242 -0.08 5.49 -7.26
C VAL A 242 -1.35 5.42 -8.10
N TYR A 243 -2.49 5.76 -7.50
CA TYR A 243 -3.79 5.74 -8.16
C TYR A 243 -3.97 7.02 -8.97
N ASP A 244 -4.68 6.90 -10.08
CA ASP A 244 -4.96 8.01 -11.00
C ASP A 244 -6.47 8.31 -11.06
N SER A 245 -6.82 9.59 -11.27
CA SER A 245 -8.21 10.04 -11.24
C SER A 245 -9.09 9.50 -12.37
N GLU A 246 -8.51 9.07 -13.48
CA GLU A 246 -9.21 8.50 -14.63
C GLU A 246 -9.29 6.97 -14.52
N ARG A 247 -8.19 6.32 -14.16
CA ARG A 247 -8.12 4.85 -14.10
C ARG A 247 -8.70 4.27 -12.81
N GLN A 248 -8.46 4.92 -11.67
CA GLN A 248 -8.94 4.50 -10.36
C GLN A 248 -9.65 5.65 -9.65
N PRO A 249 -10.77 6.14 -10.21
CA PRO A 249 -11.45 7.34 -9.74
C PRO A 249 -11.91 7.27 -8.28
N VAL A 250 -12.27 6.08 -7.78
CA VAL A 250 -12.77 5.92 -6.41
C VAL A 250 -11.62 5.95 -5.42
N SER A 251 -10.56 5.16 -5.64
CA SER A 251 -9.35 5.13 -4.82
C SER A 251 -8.66 6.49 -4.80
N TRP A 252 -8.59 7.18 -5.94
CA TRP A 252 -8.14 8.57 -6.03
C TRP A 252 -8.98 9.48 -5.11
N SER A 253 -10.30 9.47 -5.24
CA SER A 253 -11.19 10.35 -4.46
C SER A 253 -11.18 10.07 -2.97
N VAL A 254 -10.95 8.81 -2.58
CA VAL A 254 -10.84 8.41 -1.17
C VAL A 254 -9.53 8.90 -0.54
N THR A 255 -8.43 8.86 -1.30
CA THR A 255 -7.08 9.09 -0.78
C THR A 255 -6.59 10.52 -0.94
N GLN A 256 -6.88 11.15 -2.08
CA GLN A 256 -6.43 12.49 -2.43
C GLN A 256 -7.38 13.55 -1.83
N THR A 257 -7.50 13.56 -0.51
CA THR A 257 -8.47 14.40 0.23
C THR A 257 -8.27 15.91 0.10
N TRP A 258 -7.14 16.33 -0.50
CA TRP A 258 -6.79 17.72 -0.83
C TRP A 258 -7.22 18.14 -2.24
N GLN A 259 -7.61 17.18 -3.09
CA GLN A 259 -8.11 17.39 -4.44
C GLN A 259 -9.63 17.34 -4.50
N SER A 260 -10.19 17.82 -5.61
CA SER A 260 -11.59 17.54 -5.93
C SER A 260 -11.77 16.04 -6.20
N VAL A 261 -12.94 15.53 -5.82
CA VAL A 261 -13.28 14.14 -6.16
C VAL A 261 -13.39 14.00 -7.67
N SER A 262 -12.91 12.87 -8.19
CA SER A 262 -12.83 12.59 -9.62
C SER A 262 -14.22 12.56 -10.28
N LEU A 263 -14.24 12.66 -11.61
CA LEU A 263 -15.47 12.54 -12.39
C LEU A 263 -16.07 11.13 -12.30
N GLY A 264 -15.22 10.09 -12.21
CA GLY A 264 -15.66 8.70 -12.07
C GLY A 264 -16.21 8.35 -10.68
N MET A 265 -16.04 9.20 -9.67
CA MET A 265 -16.55 8.95 -8.31
C MET A 265 -18.09 9.04 -8.26
N PRO A 266 -18.79 7.98 -7.82
CA PRO A 266 -20.25 8.01 -7.68
C PRO A 266 -20.71 9.06 -6.66
N ARG A 267 -21.51 10.04 -7.10
CA ARG A 267 -22.00 11.13 -6.24
C ARG A 267 -23.05 10.70 -5.23
N LEU A 268 -23.84 9.69 -5.58
CA LEU A 268 -24.84 9.04 -4.73
C LEU A 268 -24.62 7.52 -4.84
N CYS A 269 -24.18 6.88 -3.77
CA CYS A 269 -23.84 5.46 -3.78
C CYS A 269 -24.13 4.77 -2.45
N SER A 270 -24.35 3.46 -2.53
CA SER A 270 -24.44 2.58 -1.38
C SER A 270 -23.07 1.99 -1.02
N ALA A 271 -22.97 1.40 0.16
CA ALA A 271 -21.77 0.68 0.57
C ALA A 271 -21.40 -0.41 -0.45
N ARG A 272 -22.40 -1.15 -0.96
CA ARG A 272 -22.20 -2.17 -1.99
C ARG A 272 -21.51 -1.61 -3.24
N ARG A 273 -22.01 -0.49 -3.76
CA ARG A 273 -21.46 0.14 -4.96
C ARG A 273 -20.04 0.65 -4.73
N LEU A 274 -19.77 1.25 -3.57
CA LEU A 274 -18.47 1.82 -3.26
C LEU A 274 -17.40 0.73 -3.07
N VAL A 275 -17.73 -0.34 -2.32
CA VAL A 275 -16.82 -1.47 -2.13
C VAL A 275 -16.55 -2.21 -3.43
N ASN A 276 -17.57 -2.38 -4.29
CA ASN A 276 -17.36 -3.01 -5.60
C ASN A 276 -16.29 -2.28 -6.41
N ALA A 277 -16.40 -0.95 -6.52
CA ALA A 277 -15.43 -0.15 -7.26
C ALA A 277 -14.03 -0.21 -6.62
N LEU A 278 -13.92 -0.13 -5.29
CA LEU A 278 -12.61 -0.24 -4.62
C LEU A 278 -11.98 -1.62 -4.81
N VAL A 279 -12.76 -2.70 -4.74
CA VAL A 279 -12.26 -4.07 -4.95
C VAL A 279 -11.78 -4.25 -6.39
N GLU A 280 -12.55 -3.76 -7.36
CA GLU A 280 -12.15 -3.75 -8.76
C GLU A 280 -10.82 -2.99 -8.96
N GLU A 281 -10.73 -1.76 -8.46
CA GLU A 281 -9.55 -0.91 -8.63
C GLU A 281 -8.29 -1.42 -7.93
N ILE A 282 -8.42 -2.10 -6.78
CA ILE A 282 -7.28 -2.53 -5.95
C ILE A 282 -6.77 -3.93 -6.33
N PHE A 283 -7.66 -4.85 -6.73
CA PHE A 283 -7.30 -6.25 -6.96
C PHE A 283 -7.38 -6.70 -8.42
N LEU A 284 -8.16 -6.02 -9.27
CA LEU A 284 -8.49 -6.50 -10.61
C LEU A 284 -7.95 -5.62 -11.75
N LEU A 285 -7.56 -4.37 -11.46
CA LEU A 285 -6.86 -3.46 -12.38
C LEU A 285 -5.34 -3.49 -12.19
#